data_AF-A0A6P1HD25-F1
#
_entry.id   AF-A0A6P1HD25-F1
#
_cell.length_a   1.000
_cell.length_b   1.000
_cell.length_c   1.000
_cell.angle_alpha   90.00
_cell.angle_beta   90.00
_cell.angle_gamma   90.00
#
_symmetry.space_group_name_H-M   'P 1'
#
loop_
_entity.id
_entity.type
_entity.pdbx_description
1 polymer ?
#
loop_
_entity_poly.entity_id
_entity_poly.type
_entity_poly.pdbx_seq_one_letter_code
_entity_poly.pdbx_strand_id
1 'polypeptide(L)' 'MNDNSSYQCCFCDKRIISKKPDITSIIVVSNWDKASDTQQEQQMFCHMECLKKSVSDNFPLYIADLED' A
#
# COMPACT_ATOMS: atom_id res chain seq x y z
N MET A 1 16.76 19.35 0.00
CA MET A 1 16.08 18.70 1.14
C MET A 1 16.18 17.20 0.89
N ASN A 2 16.79 16.43 1.82
CA ASN A 2 17.01 15.00 1.66
C ASN A 2 15.70 14.26 1.96
N ASP A 3 14.84 14.07 0.95
CA ASP A 3 13.67 13.19 1.04
C ASP A 3 14.12 11.72 1.00
N ASN A 4 14.70 11.27 2.12
CA ASN A 4 15.07 9.89 2.35
C ASN A 4 14.01 9.19 3.21
N SER A 5 12.73 9.55 3.01
CA SER A 5 11.56 8.93 3.62
C SER A 5 11.55 7.46 3.27
N SER A 6 12.14 6.64 4.13
CA SER A 6 12.18 5.22 3.91
C SER A 6 11.00 4.56 4.55
N TYR A 7 10.01 4.29 3.74
CA TYR A 7 8.90 3.45 4.13
C TYR A 7 9.40 2.02 4.34
N GLN A 8 8.79 1.31 5.28
CA GLN A 8 8.99 -0.13 5.50
C GLN A 8 7.79 -0.85 4.89
N CYS A 9 8.04 -1.94 4.17
CA CYS A 9 6.95 -2.75 3.63
C CYS A 9 6.25 -3.50 4.76
N CYS A 10 4.94 -3.31 4.89
CA CYS A 10 4.11 -3.95 5.93
C CYS A 10 3.94 -5.47 5.77
N PHE A 11 4.45 -6.08 4.69
CA PHE A 11 4.39 -7.54 4.46
C PHE A 11 5.72 -8.26 4.68
N CYS A 12 6.85 -7.65 4.28
CA CYS A 12 8.15 -8.32 4.29
C CYS A 12 9.19 -7.65 5.19
N ASP A 13 8.83 -6.56 5.88
CA ASP A 13 9.68 -5.76 6.75
C ASP A 13 10.91 -5.12 6.09
N LYS A 14 11.07 -5.29 4.78
CA LYS A 14 12.16 -4.67 4.03
C LYS A 14 11.83 -3.22 3.70
N ARG A 15 12.89 -2.41 3.67
CA ARG A 15 12.84 -1.02 3.25
C ARG A 15 12.28 -0.90 1.82
N ILE A 16 11.40 0.05 1.60
CA ILE A 16 10.93 0.48 0.29
C ILE A 16 11.91 1.53 -0.22
N ILE A 17 12.51 1.27 -1.38
CA ILE A 17 13.45 2.19 -2.02
C ILE A 17 12.66 3.03 -3.01
N SER A 18 12.47 4.31 -2.68
CA SER A 18 11.61 5.26 -3.40
C SER A 18 12.00 5.52 -4.87
N LYS A 19 13.17 5.04 -5.31
CA LYS A 19 13.66 5.21 -6.68
C LYS A 19 12.99 4.28 -7.71
N LYS A 20 11.95 3.53 -7.32
CA LYS A 20 11.18 2.67 -8.22
C LYS A 20 9.70 3.05 -8.18
N PRO A 21 8.97 2.98 -9.30
CA PRO A 21 7.53 3.30 -9.38
C PRO A 21 6.64 2.37 -8.54
N ASP A 22 7.18 1.29 -7.98
CA ASP A 22 6.41 0.20 -7.37
C ASP A 22 6.09 0.38 -5.87
N ILE A 23 6.00 1.63 -5.38
CA ILE A 23 5.50 1.89 -4.02
C ILE A 23 3.99 1.85 -4.05
N THR A 24 3.39 0.99 -3.22
CA THR A 24 1.93 0.87 -3.10
C THR A 24 1.51 1.19 -1.68
N SER A 25 0.47 2.01 -1.51
CA SER A 25 -0.13 2.26 -0.20
C SER A 25 -1.41 1.46 -0.01
N ILE A 26 -1.60 0.91 1.19
CA ILE A 26 -2.82 0.25 1.62
C ILE A 26 -3.46 1.15 2.68
N ILE A 27 -4.73 1.49 2.50
CA ILE A 27 -5.51 2.23 3.50
C ILE A 27 -6.45 1.23 4.18
N VAL A 28 -6.30 1.09 5.49
CA VAL A 28 -7.20 0.31 6.34
C VAL A 28 -8.18 1.28 6.97
N VAL A 29 -9.46 1.12 6.66
CA VAL A 29 -10.55 1.89 7.27
C VAL A 29 -11.30 0.98 8.23
N SER A 30 -11.22 1.27 9.52
CA SER A 30 -12.05 0.62 10.53
C SER A 30 -13.35 1.40 10.75
N ASN A 31 -14.40 0.72 11.23
CA ASN A 31 -15.75 1.27 11.34
C ASN A 31 -16.29 1.81 10.01
N TRP A 32 -15.89 1.21 8.89
CA TRP A 32 -16.25 1.65 7.54
C TRP A 32 -17.77 1.81 7.33
N ASP A 33 -18.58 1.05 8.05
CA ASP A 33 -20.04 1.08 8.02
C ASP A 33 -20.65 2.26 8.80
N LYS A 34 -19.84 3.03 9.52
CA LYS A 34 -20.25 4.17 10.35
C LYS A 34 -20.06 5.50 9.63
N ALA A 35 -20.55 6.56 10.27
CA ALA A 35 -20.35 7.94 9.82
C ALA A 35 -18.85 8.25 9.70
N SER A 36 -18.48 9.04 8.68
CA SER A 36 -17.08 9.26 8.29
C SER A 36 -16.22 9.90 9.38
N ASP A 37 -16.83 10.66 10.29
CA ASP A 37 -16.17 11.25 11.46
C ASP A 37 -15.80 10.23 12.55
N THR A 38 -16.38 9.03 12.50
CA THR A 38 -16.09 7.91 13.41
C THR A 38 -15.26 6.79 12.78
N GLN A 39 -15.00 6.89 11.47
CA GLN A 39 -14.08 6.01 10.77
C GLN A 39 -12.65 6.31 11.21
N GLN A 40 -11.84 5.26 11.30
CA GLN A 40 -10.41 5.42 11.60
C GLN A 40 -9.61 4.85 10.44
N GLU A 41 -8.77 5.70 9.85
CA GLU A 41 -7.92 5.34 8.72
C GLU A 41 -6.48 5.15 9.17
N GLN A 42 -5.86 4.08 8.68
CA GLN A 42 -4.43 3.86 8.80
C GLN A 42 -3.85 3.56 7.41
N GLN A 43 -2.88 4.37 7.00
CA GLN A 43 -2.13 4.14 5.77
C GLN A 43 -0.86 3.34 6.07
N MET A 44 -0.66 2.27 5.31
CA MET A 44 0.56 1.45 5.28
C MET A 44 1.16 1.47 3.88
N PHE A 45 2.44 1.13 3.77
CA PHE A 45 3.13 1.05 2.49
C PHE A 45 3.70 -0.35 2.26
N CYS A 46 3.75 -0.79 1.01
CA CYS A 46 4.28 -2.08 0.62
C CYS A 46 4.89 -2.04 -0.79
N HIS A 47 5.67 -3.08 -1.12
CA HIS A 47 6.05 -3.35 -2.50
C HIS A 47 4.85 -3.94 -3.24
N MET A 48 4.65 -3.53 -4.50
CA MET A 48 3.59 -4.09 -5.35
C MET A 48 3.64 -5.63 -5.43
N GLU A 49 4.82 -6.21 -5.55
CA GLU A 49 4.99 -7.68 -5.57
C GLU A 49 4.54 -8.37 -4.28
N CYS A 50 4.77 -7.73 -3.13
CA CYS A 50 4.35 -8.28 -1.84
C CYS A 50 2.82 -8.25 -1.71
N LEU A 51 2.18 -7.19 -2.21
CA LEU A 51 0.73 -7.11 -2.29
C LEU A 51 0.17 -8.21 -3.19
N LYS A 52 0.70 -8.34 -4.43
CA LYS A 52 0.27 -9.38 -5.39
C LYS A 52 0.37 -10.81 -4.83
N LYS A 53 1.42 -11.10 -4.05
CA LYS A 53 1.59 -12.41 -3.39
C LYS A 53 0.65 -12.62 -2.19
N SER A 54 0.20 -11.54 -1.56
CA SER A 54 -0.63 -11.60 -0.36
C SER A 54 -2.13 -11.66 -0.67
N VAL A 55 -2.54 -11.22 -1.86
CA VAL A 55 -3.91 -11.35 -2.33
C VAL A 55 -4.12 -12.69 -3.05
N SER A 56 -5.33 -13.23 -3.00
CA SER A 56 -5.68 -14.45 -3.74
C SER A 56 -5.69 -14.18 -5.25
N ASP A 57 -5.26 -15.17 -6.04
CA ASP A 57 -5.37 -15.17 -7.50
C ASP A 57 -6.81 -14.95 -8.01
N ASN A 58 -7.82 -15.16 -7.16
CA ASN A 58 -9.23 -14.93 -7.48
C ASN A 58 -9.66 -13.45 -7.37
N PHE A 59 -8.81 -12.57 -6.84
CA PHE A 59 -9.08 -11.14 -6.76
C PHE A 59 -8.27 -10.40 -7.84
N PRO A 60 -8.93 -9.90 -8.91
CA PRO A 60 -8.23 -9.06 -9.88
C PRO A 60 -7.84 -7.76 -9.20
N LEU A 61 -6.56 -7.60 -8.90
CA LEU A 61 -6.00 -6.29 -8.58
C LEU A 61 -5.99 -5.48 -9.87
N TYR A 62 -6.96 -4.57 -10.01
CA TYR A 62 -6.96 -3.54 -11.05
C TYR A 62 -5.90 -2.49 -10.73
N ILE A 63 -4.65 -2.89 -10.84
CA ILE A 63 -3.54 -1.96 -10.95
C ILE A 63 -3.60 -1.54 -12.41
N ALA A 64 -4.24 -0.40 -12.70
CA ALA A 64 -4.05 0.23 -13.99
C ALA A 64 -2.54 0.34 -14.17
N ASP A 65 -2.00 -0.28 -15.21
CA ASP A 65 -0.58 -0.14 -15.55
C ASP A 65 -0.32 1.37 -15.60
N LEU A 66 0.38 1.87 -14.58
CA LEU A 66 0.79 3.26 -14.56
C LEU A 66 1.80 3.36 -15.70
N GLU A 67 1.37 3.96 -16.81
CA GLU A 67 2.20 4.12 -18.01
C GLU A 67 3.54 4.79 -17.63
N ASP A 68 4.62 4.33 -18.29
CA ASP A 68 6.02 4.73 -18.07
C ASP A 68 6.26 6.26 -18.16
#